data_AF-A0AAT9GBU8-F1
#
_entry.id   AF-A0AAT9GBU8-F1
#
_cell.length_a   1.000
_cell.length_b   1.000
_cell.length_c   1.000
_cell.angle_alpha   90.00
_cell.angle_beta   90.00
_cell.angle_gamma   90.00
#
_symmetry.space_group_name_H-M   'P 1'
#
loop_
_entity.id
_entity.type
_entity.pdbx_description
1 polymer ?
#
loop_
_entity_poly.entity_id
_entity_poly.type
_entity_poly.pdbx_seq_one_letter_code
_entity_poly.pdbx_strand_id
1 'polypeptide(L)'
;MNEIDFINANHPLNLEQEFGNGYIKLTDGSFNEYTGHYQIGSEILDESHNMIGDLTIDGYIHSFHADTHNMNLKSFTEIDLKGDIKKINSLYKKI
;
A
#
# COMPACT_ATOMS: atom_id res chain seq x y z
N MET A 1 19.30 -2.38 -6.81
CA MET A 1 18.11 -3.06 -6.28
C MET A 1 17.98 -2.55 -4.86
N ASN A 2 17.13 -1.54 -4.64
CA ASN A 2 16.97 -0.94 -3.31
C ASN A 2 16.03 -1.87 -2.53
N GLU A 3 16.57 -2.54 -1.51
CA GLU A 3 15.75 -3.21 -0.51
C GLU A 3 14.82 -2.15 0.10
N ILE A 4 13.52 -2.37 0.00
CA ILE A 4 12.53 -1.58 0.70
C ILE A 4 12.63 -1.99 2.17
N ASP A 5 13.23 -1.13 2.98
CA ASP A 5 13.37 -1.34 4.42
C ASP A 5 12.05 -0.95 5.12
N PHE A 6 11.16 -1.93 5.28
CA PHE A 6 9.88 -1.77 6.00
C PHE A 6 10.06 -1.54 7.52
N ILE A 7 11.29 -1.60 8.04
CA ILE A 7 11.58 -1.52 9.48
C ILE A 7 11.62 -0.06 9.96
N ASN A 8 11.71 0.91 9.05
CA ASN A 8 11.69 2.34 9.38
C ASN A 8 10.28 2.95 9.25
N ALA A 9 9.31 2.35 9.94
CA ALA A 9 7.88 2.71 9.94
C ALA A 9 7.53 4.12 10.49
N ASN A 10 8.53 4.98 10.75
CA ASN A 10 8.33 6.34 11.28
C ASN A 10 8.77 7.45 10.32
N HIS A 11 9.07 7.13 9.06
CA HIS A 11 9.41 8.11 8.03
C HIS A 11 8.41 8.08 6.88
N PRO A 12 8.00 9.25 6.33
CA PRO A 12 7.13 9.30 5.17
C PRO A 12 7.82 8.58 4.01
N LEU A 13 7.14 7.55 3.49
CA LEU A 13 7.75 6.61 2.54
C LEU A 13 7.97 7.24 1.16
N ASN A 14 7.27 8.34 0.83
CA ASN A 14 7.42 9.16 -0.39
C ASN A 14 7.77 8.35 -1.65
N LEU A 15 7.20 7.14 -1.74
CA LEU A 15 7.45 6.18 -2.78
C LEU A 15 6.25 6.22 -3.69
N GLU A 16 6.50 6.65 -4.92
CA GLU A 16 5.48 6.77 -5.95
C GLU A 16 5.63 5.61 -6.94
N GLN A 17 4.51 4.98 -7.26
CA GLN A 17 4.44 3.84 -8.18
C GLN A 17 3.33 4.07 -9.20
N GLU A 18 3.56 3.63 -10.44
CA GLU A 18 2.55 3.70 -11.50
C GLU A 18 1.26 2.96 -11.10
N PHE A 19 0.13 3.61 -11.32
CA PHE A 19 -1.21 3.09 -11.09
C PHE A 19 -2.10 3.40 -12.30
N GLY A 20 -2.05 2.52 -13.31
CA GLY A 20 -2.73 2.75 -14.58
C GLY A 20 -2.09 3.92 -15.35
N ASN A 21 -2.85 4.98 -15.58
CA ASN A 21 -2.33 6.25 -16.15
C ASN A 21 -1.99 7.30 -15.09
N GLY A 22 -2.20 7.00 -13.80
CA GLY A 22 -1.82 7.87 -12.69
C GLY A 22 -0.78 7.18 -11.81
N TYR A 23 -0.78 7.57 -10.54
CA TYR A 23 0.20 7.09 -9.57
C TYR A 23 -0.45 6.79 -8.22
N ILE A 24 0.18 5.90 -7.46
CA ILE A 24 -0.04 5.76 -6.02
C ILE A 24 1.21 6.20 -5.30
N LYS A 25 1.06 7.06 -4.29
CA LYS A 25 2.16 7.57 -3.48
C LYS A 25 1.98 7.14 -2.03
N LEU A 26 2.91 6.35 -1.51
CA LEU A 26 2.92 5.95 -0.10
C LEU A 26 3.21 7.15 0.79
N THR A 27 2.32 7.45 1.72
CA THR A 27 2.45 8.58 2.65
C THR A 27 2.90 8.15 4.04
N ASP A 28 2.44 7.00 4.49
CA ASP A 28 2.58 6.49 5.85
C ASP A 28 2.53 4.96 5.85
N GLY A 29 3.18 4.38 6.85
CA GLY A 29 3.16 2.94 7.07
C GLY A 29 3.50 2.67 8.53
N SER A 30 2.77 1.76 9.17
CA SER A 30 3.05 1.32 10.53
C SER A 30 2.95 -0.20 10.65
N PHE A 31 3.74 -0.76 11.55
CA PHE A 31 3.69 -2.18 11.89
C PHE A 31 3.89 -2.37 13.38
N ASN A 32 2.97 -3.09 14.02
CA ASN A 32 3.06 -3.52 15.41
C ASN A 32 3.38 -5.01 15.46
N GLU A 33 4.64 -5.31 15.76
CA GLU A 33 5.15 -6.69 15.87
C GLU A 33 4.44 -7.55 16.93
N TYR A 34 3.91 -6.93 18.00
CA TYR A 34 3.24 -7.66 19.09
C TYR A 34 1.86 -8.14 18.69
N THR A 35 1.14 -7.34 17.90
CA THR A 35 -0.22 -7.67 17.44
C THR A 35 -0.25 -8.21 16.02
N GLY A 36 0.85 -8.12 15.28
CA GLY A 36 0.91 -8.38 13.85
C GLY A 36 0.11 -7.37 13.01
N HIS A 37 -0.37 -6.29 13.61
CA HIS A 37 -1.15 -5.25 12.93
C HIS A 37 -0.25 -4.40 12.04
N TYR A 38 -0.68 -4.14 10.81
CA TYR A 38 -0.03 -3.21 9.91
C TYR A 38 -1.06 -2.27 9.29
N GLN A 39 -0.62 -1.04 9.03
CA GLN A 39 -1.40 -0.05 8.31
C GLN A 39 -0.50 0.62 7.26
N ILE A 40 -1.04 0.89 6.08
CA ILE A 40 -0.41 1.65 5.01
C ILE A 40 -1.42 2.69 4.55
N GLY A 41 -1.00 3.95 4.45
CA GLY A 41 -1.80 4.98 3.80
C GLY A 41 -1.08 5.53 2.57
N SER A 42 -1.88 6.00 1.62
CA SER A 42 -1.39 6.42 0.31
C SER A 42 -2.31 7.44 -0.34
N GLU A 43 -1.73 8.28 -1.19
CA GLU A 43 -2.45 9.19 -2.09
C GLU A 43 -2.60 8.54 -3.47
N ILE A 44 -3.78 8.66 -4.08
CA ILE A 44 -4.00 8.35 -5.50
C ILE A 44 -3.88 9.65 -6.28
N LEU A 45 -2.97 9.66 -7.26
CA LEU A 45 -2.64 10.82 -8.06
C LEU A 45 -3.05 10.60 -9.53
N ASP A 46 -3.49 11.67 -10.20
CA ASP A 46 -3.66 11.67 -11.65
C ASP A 46 -2.31 11.77 -12.41
N GLU A 47 -2.35 11.75 -13.74
CA GLU A 47 -1.15 11.87 -14.61
C GLU A 47 -0.35 13.16 -14.37
N SER A 48 -1.00 14.20 -13.83
CA SER A 48 -0.40 15.49 -13.50
C SER A 48 0.03 15.57 -12.03
N HIS A 49 0.03 14.43 -11.32
CA HIS A 49 0.39 14.29 -9.90
C HIS A 49 -0.53 15.07 -8.95
N ASN A 50 -1.77 15.37 -9.35
CA ASN A 50 -2.76 15.94 -8.45
C ASN A 50 -3.45 14.83 -7.67
N MET A 51 -3.63 15.02 -6.36
CA MET A 51 -4.39 14.10 -5.53
C MET A 51 -5.86 14.05 -5.97
N ILE A 52 -6.33 12.85 -6.27
CA ILE A 52 -7.72 12.56 -6.63
C ILE A 52 -8.40 11.60 -5.66
N GLY A 53 -7.65 11.02 -4.73
CA GLY A 53 -8.17 10.15 -3.69
C GLY A 53 -7.10 9.63 -2.75
N ASP A 54 -7.50 8.74 -1.85
CA ASP A 54 -6.68 8.09 -0.85
C ASP A 54 -6.94 6.58 -0.85
N LEU A 55 -5.88 5.81 -0.63
CA LEU A 55 -5.93 4.37 -0.41
C LEU A 55 -5.39 4.08 0.98
N THR A 56 -6.18 3.43 1.82
CA THR A 56 -5.74 2.89 3.10
C THR A 56 -5.80 1.37 3.05
N ILE A 57 -4.73 0.71 3.51
CA ILE A 57 -4.66 -0.73 3.70
C ILE A 57 -4.44 -0.95 5.18
N ASP A 58 -5.34 -1.68 5.82
CA ASP A 58 -5.24 -2.05 7.23
C ASP A 58 -5.32 -3.56 7.35
N GLY A 59 -4.51 -4.18 8.21
CA GLY A 59 -4.48 -5.63 8.25
C GLY A 59 -3.73 -6.23 9.42
N TYR A 60 -3.86 -7.54 9.55
CA TYR A 60 -3.22 -8.34 10.59
C TYR A 60 -2.50 -9.53 9.98
N ILE A 61 -1.24 -9.73 10.37
CA ILE A 61 -0.50 -10.97 10.12
C ILE A 61 -0.76 -11.91 11.29
N HIS A 62 -1.49 -13.00 11.06
CA HIS A 62 -1.83 -13.99 12.08
C HIS A 62 -0.75 -15.05 12.25
N SER A 63 -0.10 -15.45 11.16
CA SER A 63 1.03 -16.38 11.20
C SER A 63 1.92 -16.20 10.00
N PHE A 64 3.23 -16.17 10.25
CA PHE A 64 4.26 -16.24 9.22
C PHE A 64 5.17 -17.43 9.53
N HIS A 65 5.31 -18.33 8.56
CA HIS A 65 6.22 -19.46 8.63
C HIS A 65 7.04 -19.51 7.35
N ALA A 66 8.35 -19.58 7.48
CA ALA A 66 9.26 -19.78 6.36
C ALA A 66 10.23 -20.90 6.70
N ASP A 67 10.40 -21.83 5.76
CA ASP A 67 11.42 -22.88 5.78
C ASP A 67 12.24 -22.82 4.49
N THR A 68 13.13 -23.80 4.30
CA THR A 68 14.03 -23.85 3.13
C THR A 68 13.33 -24.03 1.78
N HIS A 69 12.07 -24.44 1.77
CA HIS A 69 11.29 -24.77 0.58
C HIS A 69 9.94 -24.03 0.50
N ASN A 70 9.41 -23.53 1.62
CA ASN A 70 8.08 -22.95 1.71
C ASN A 70 8.06 -21.64 2.48
N MET A 71 7.19 -20.74 2.03
CA MET A 71 6.77 -19.57 2.78
C MET A 71 5.25 -19.59 2.89
N ASN A 72 4.73 -19.51 4.12
CA ASN A 72 3.31 -19.49 4.43
C ASN A 72 2.98 -18.23 5.24
N LEU A 73 2.04 -17.45 4.73
CA LEU A 73 1.51 -16.25 5.37
C LEU A 73 0.00 -16.42 5.52
N LYS A 74 -0.51 -16.24 6.73
CA LYS A 74 -1.95 -16.04 6.98
C LYS A 74 -2.14 -14.63 7.46
N SER A 75 -2.93 -13.87 6.71
CA SER A 75 -3.26 -12.50 7.04
C SER A 75 -4.72 -12.19 6.77
N PHE A 76 -5.19 -11.13 7.41
CA PHE A 76 -6.42 -10.43 7.08
C PHE A 76 -6.03 -9.04 6.54
N THR A 77 -6.68 -8.60 5.48
CA THR A 77 -6.47 -7.29 4.88
C THR A 77 -7.80 -6.63 4.56
N GLU A 78 -7.98 -5.40 5.01
CA GLU A 78 -9.02 -4.48 4.59
C GLU A 78 -8.41 -3.39 3.72
N ILE A 79 -9.07 -3.06 2.63
CA ILE A 79 -8.63 -2.03 1.68
C ILE A 79 -9.78 -1.05 1.51
N ASP A 80 -9.49 0.23 1.77
CA ASP A 80 -10.42 1.32 1.63
C ASP A 80 -9.89 2.34 0.64
N LEU A 81 -10.70 2.67 -0.37
CA LEU A 81 -10.37 3.58 -1.45
C LEU A 81 -11.42 4.69 -1.50
N LYS A 82 -10.99 5.92 -1.23
CA LYS A 82 -11.86 7.11 -1.16
C LYS A 82 -11.37 8.19 -2.11
N GLY A 83 -12.27 9.12 -2.43
CA GLY A 83 -12.00 10.24 -3.34
C GLY A 83 -12.94 10.31 -4.54
N ASP A 84 -12.48 10.93 -5.62
CA ASP A 84 -13.24 11.03 -6.87
C ASP A 84 -13.19 9.70 -7.62
N ILE A 85 -14.10 8.79 -7.27
CA ILE A 85 -14.18 7.43 -7.84
C ILE A 85 -14.29 7.44 -9.36
N LYS A 86 -14.91 8.47 -9.97
CA LYS A 86 -14.98 8.57 -11.43
C LYS A 86 -13.60 8.84 -12.04
N LYS A 87 -12.85 9.78 -11.48
CA LYS A 87 -11.47 10.04 -11.91
C LYS A 87 -10.55 8.86 -11.65
N ILE A 88 -10.65 8.24 -10.47
CA ILE A 88 -9.84 7.06 -10.13
C ILE A 88 -10.11 5.92 -11.11
N ASN A 89 -11.38 5.63 -11.39
CA ASN A 89 -11.74 4.61 -12.38
C ASN A 89 -11.25 4.95 -13.80
N SER A 90 -11.14 6.25 -14.15
CA SER A 90 -10.62 6.67 -15.44
C SER A 90 -9.12 6.42 -15.62
N LEU A 91 -8.38 6.20 -14.52
CA LEU A 91 -6.97 5.81 -14.58
C LEU A 91 -6.77 4.37 -15.07
N TYR A 92 -7.82 3.54 -15.06
CA TYR A 92 -7.75 2.14 -15.46
C TYR A 92 -7.26 2.01 -16.91
N LYS A 93 -6.10 1.38 -17.07
CA LYS A 93 -5.52 1.04 -18.36
C LYS A 93 -5.96 -0.37 -18.72
N LYS A 94 -6.75 -0.52 -19.79
CA LYS A 94 -6.98 -1.84 -20.38
C LYS A 94 -5.65 -2.36 -20.92
N ILE A 95 -5.19 -3.48 -20.35
CA ILE A 95 -4.03 -4.23 -20.81
C ILE A 95 -4.45 -5.11 -21.97
#